data_AF-A0A9D0C755-F1
#
_entry.id   AF-A0A9D0C755-F1
#
_cell.length_a   1.000
_cell.length_b   1.000
_cell.length_c   1.000
_cell.angle_alpha   90.00
_cell.angle_beta   90.00
_cell.angle_gamma   90.00
#
_symmetry.space_group_name_H-M   'P 1'
#
loop_
_entity.id
_entity.type
_entity.pdbx_description
1 polymer ?
#
loop_
_entity_poly.entity_id
_entity_poly.type
_entity_poly.pdbx_seq_one_letter_code
_entity_poly.pdbx_strand_id
1 'polypeptide(L)'
;MTATRFEVKADPAMWAGLDMDVARFDKARQMLAEAYSTMYLAQSGRPEKMAYFDNMISGIFESRIREMLEVKKAGKPVVGTFCVYIPEEIVVAAGGVCVGLCGGSPGSIPDAEKILPRNICPMVKSAYGFKAGRICPYFQAVDFVYGETTCDAKKKTWEILDRLVPTYVMEIPQMKRERDRTLWLNEVHDFKARVEEVSGRAIAAEDLAAAIRVINDKRRALQRLSRLRAADPAPISGKDALLIEQIA
;
A
#
# COMPACT_ATOMS: atom_id res chain seq x y z
N MET A 1 24.49 3.14 29.23
CA MET A 1 23.33 3.74 28.53
C MET A 1 22.60 2.59 27.85
N THR A 2 21.46 2.18 28.38
CA THR A 2 20.60 1.16 27.75
C THR A 2 20.14 1.74 26.42
N ALA A 3 20.63 1.20 25.30
CA ALA A 3 20.13 1.57 23.98
C ALA A 3 18.62 1.36 23.97
N THR A 4 17.86 2.42 23.73
CA THR A 4 16.40 2.38 23.67
C THR A 4 16.02 1.36 22.59
N ARG A 5 15.29 0.30 22.98
CA ARG A 5 14.84 -0.74 22.05
C ARG A 5 13.98 -0.10 20.98
N PHE A 6 14.16 -0.48 19.72
CA PHE A 6 13.30 0.00 18.64
C PHE A 6 11.87 -0.48 18.87
N GLU A 7 10.93 0.46 18.73
CA GLU A 7 9.51 0.20 18.94
C GLU A 7 8.72 0.67 17.72
N VAL A 8 7.78 -0.17 17.30
CA VAL A 8 6.69 0.26 16.41
C VAL A 8 5.58 0.81 17.29
N LYS A 9 5.23 2.09 17.14
CA LYS A 9 4.28 2.80 17.99
C LYS A 9 2.90 2.14 17.97
N ALA A 10 2.21 2.24 19.11
CA ALA A 10 0.87 1.70 19.28
C ALA A 10 -0.17 2.79 19.49
N ASP A 11 -1.35 2.60 18.90
CA ASP A 11 -2.56 3.32 19.27
C ASP A 11 -3.77 2.37 19.26
N PRO A 12 -3.96 1.61 20.35
CA PRO A 12 -5.07 0.67 20.48
C PRO A 12 -6.45 1.32 20.36
N ALA A 13 -6.59 2.58 20.77
CA ALA A 13 -7.88 3.28 20.72
C ALA A 13 -8.26 3.62 19.28
N MET A 14 -7.33 4.15 18.48
CA MET A 14 -7.54 4.38 17.06
C MET A 14 -7.86 3.08 16.32
N TRP A 15 -7.12 2.00 16.59
CA TRP A 15 -7.38 0.71 15.94
C TRP A 15 -8.73 0.11 16.33
N ALA A 16 -9.16 0.25 17.58
CA ALA A 16 -10.50 -0.16 18.00
C ALA A 16 -11.59 0.63 17.26
N GLY A 17 -11.39 1.93 17.04
CA GLY A 17 -12.26 2.77 16.23
C GLY A 17 -12.34 2.36 14.74
N LEU A 18 -11.38 1.58 14.26
CA LEU A 18 -11.33 1.00 12.91
C LEU A 18 -11.89 -0.42 12.83
N ASP A 19 -12.61 -0.89 13.87
CA ASP A 19 -13.15 -2.25 13.96
C ASP A 19 -12.05 -3.34 13.82
N MET A 20 -10.87 -3.10 14.41
CA MET A 20 -9.78 -4.07 14.36
C MET A 20 -9.84 -5.12 15.47
N ASP A 21 -9.31 -6.31 15.18
CA ASP A 21 -8.87 -7.24 16.23
C ASP A 21 -7.54 -6.72 16.84
N VAL A 22 -7.67 -5.76 17.75
CA VAL A 22 -6.56 -5.05 18.38
C VAL A 22 -5.61 -6.00 19.11
N ALA A 23 -6.14 -6.98 19.85
CA ALA A 23 -5.34 -7.90 20.64
C ALA A 23 -4.45 -8.79 19.75
N ARG A 24 -5.00 -9.29 18.64
CA ARG A 24 -4.23 -10.08 17.68
C ARG A 24 -3.23 -9.21 16.91
N PHE A 25 -3.65 -8.03 16.49
CA PHE A 25 -2.80 -7.11 15.75
C PHE A 25 -1.60 -6.62 16.57
N ASP A 26 -1.80 -6.30 17.85
CA ASP A 26 -0.73 -5.77 18.70
C ASP A 26 0.43 -6.76 18.86
N LYS A 27 0.14 -8.06 18.92
CA LYS A 27 1.16 -9.12 18.89
C LYS A 27 1.98 -9.08 17.61
N ALA A 28 1.32 -8.94 16.45
CA ALA A 28 2.00 -8.85 15.16
C ALA A 28 2.87 -7.59 15.04
N ARG A 29 2.42 -6.45 15.58
CA ARG A 29 3.21 -5.22 15.67
C ARG A 29 4.48 -5.41 16.50
N GLN A 30 4.38 -6.05 17.67
CA GLN A 30 5.55 -6.31 18.52
C GLN A 30 6.57 -7.22 17.82
N MET A 31 6.09 -8.26 17.11
CA MET A 31 6.95 -9.11 16.29
C MET A 31 7.64 -8.33 15.17
N LEU A 32 6.96 -7.36 14.54
CA LEU A 32 7.58 -6.48 13.54
C LEU A 32 8.74 -5.69 14.14
N ALA A 33 8.60 -5.13 15.35
CA ALA A 33 9.67 -4.38 16.00
C ALA A 33 10.93 -5.24 16.24
N GLU A 34 10.74 -6.49 16.68
CA GLU A 34 11.83 -7.44 16.89
C GLU A 34 12.50 -7.86 15.57
N ALA A 35 11.69 -8.19 14.56
CA ALA A 35 12.18 -8.53 13.23
C ALA A 35 12.96 -7.36 12.61
N TYR A 36 12.45 -6.13 12.73
CA TYR A 36 13.11 -4.93 12.21
C TYR A 36 14.46 -4.67 12.89
N SER A 37 14.50 -4.82 14.22
CA SER A 37 15.73 -4.67 15.00
C SER A 37 16.82 -5.65 14.52
N THR A 38 16.44 -6.92 14.32
CA THR A 38 17.37 -7.99 13.94
C THR A 38 17.77 -7.92 12.47
N MET A 39 16.83 -7.58 11.58
CA MET A 39 17.06 -7.62 10.12
C MET A 39 17.67 -6.34 9.57
N TYR A 40 17.30 -5.18 10.13
CA TYR A 40 17.69 -3.87 9.65
C TYR A 40 18.67 -3.18 10.59
N LEU A 41 18.29 -2.91 11.84
CA LEU A 41 19.11 -2.10 12.76
C LEU A 41 20.43 -2.77 13.16
N ALA A 42 20.51 -4.09 13.11
CA ALA A 42 21.73 -4.85 13.35
C ALA A 42 22.72 -4.86 12.16
N GLN A 43 22.33 -4.33 10.97
CA GLN A 43 23.25 -4.24 9.84
C GLN A 43 24.34 -3.18 10.12
N SER A 44 25.59 -3.47 9.73
CA SER A 44 26.67 -2.49 9.70
C SER A 44 26.67 -1.67 8.40
N GLY A 45 27.22 -0.47 8.44
CA GLY A 45 27.43 0.36 7.23
C GLY A 45 26.15 0.90 6.58
N ARG A 46 25.04 0.98 7.32
CA ARG A 46 23.80 1.58 6.82
C ARG A 46 24.00 3.08 6.58
N PRO A 47 23.49 3.65 5.46
CA PRO A 47 23.50 5.10 5.27
C PRO A 47 22.75 5.82 6.41
N GLU A 48 23.31 6.90 6.95
CA GLU A 48 22.71 7.66 8.06
C GLU A 48 21.27 8.11 7.79
N LYS A 49 20.97 8.43 6.51
CA LYS A 49 19.63 8.84 6.07
C LYS A 49 18.58 7.74 6.18
N MET A 50 18.96 6.50 6.47
CA MET A 50 18.02 5.43 6.82
C MET A 50 17.20 5.76 8.08
N ALA A 51 17.67 6.66 8.94
CA ALA A 51 16.92 7.12 10.11
C ALA A 51 15.52 7.65 9.77
N TYR A 52 15.33 8.27 8.59
CA TYR A 52 13.99 8.69 8.13
C TYR A 52 13.05 7.49 7.97
N PHE A 53 13.51 6.44 7.28
CA PHE A 53 12.72 5.23 7.04
C PHE A 53 12.55 4.42 8.32
N ASP A 54 13.55 4.38 9.20
CA ASP A 54 13.45 3.74 10.52
C ASP A 54 12.33 4.42 11.36
N ASN A 55 12.27 5.74 11.36
CA ASN A 55 11.19 6.50 12.01
C ASN A 55 9.83 6.25 11.37
N MET A 56 9.77 6.11 10.04
CA MET A 56 8.55 5.75 9.34
C MET A 56 8.06 4.35 9.72
N ILE A 57 8.96 3.36 9.84
CA ILE A 57 8.59 2.01 10.31
C ILE A 57 8.13 2.06 11.76
N SER A 58 8.75 2.88 12.61
CA SER A 58 8.26 3.09 13.97
C SER A 58 6.82 3.63 13.97
N GLY A 59 6.49 4.59 13.10
CA GLY A 59 5.15 5.17 12.98
C GLY A 59 4.18 4.43 12.06
N ILE A 60 4.54 3.27 11.49
CA ILE A 60 3.84 2.68 10.34
C ILE A 60 2.37 2.37 10.60
N PHE A 61 1.98 2.05 11.83
CA PHE A 61 0.58 1.75 12.18
C PHE A 61 -0.10 2.84 13.01
N GLU A 62 0.57 3.97 13.19
CA GLU A 62 0.13 5.06 14.06
C GLU A 62 0.03 6.36 13.26
N SER A 63 1.14 7.09 13.11
CA SER A 63 1.15 8.38 12.41
C SER A 63 0.62 8.29 10.98
N ARG A 64 1.02 7.27 10.21
CA ARG A 64 0.56 7.13 8.82
C ARG A 64 -0.93 6.83 8.72
N ILE A 65 -1.47 6.07 9.67
CA ILE A 65 -2.91 5.78 9.71
C ILE A 65 -3.70 7.03 10.09
N ARG A 66 -3.21 7.84 11.04
CA ARG A 66 -3.82 9.14 11.36
C ARG A 66 -3.87 10.05 10.14
N GLU A 67 -2.77 10.16 9.38
CA GLU A 67 -2.74 10.95 8.14
C GLU A 67 -3.82 10.51 7.15
N MET A 68 -3.99 9.19 6.95
CA MET A 68 -5.04 8.66 6.08
C MET A 68 -6.44 8.99 6.60
N LEU A 69 -6.66 8.90 7.91
CA LEU A 69 -7.95 9.23 8.51
C LEU A 69 -8.29 10.71 8.40
N GLU A 70 -7.30 11.60 8.52
CA GLU A 70 -7.51 13.04 8.29
C GLU A 70 -7.80 13.33 6.81
N VAL A 71 -7.15 12.64 5.87
CA VAL A 71 -7.48 12.72 4.43
C VAL A 71 -8.95 12.32 4.20
N LYS A 72 -9.40 11.21 4.76
CA LYS A 72 -10.81 10.77 4.67
C LYS A 72 -11.78 11.75 5.31
N LYS A 73 -11.46 12.26 6.50
CA LYS A 73 -12.28 13.24 7.21
C LYS A 73 -12.41 14.55 6.42
N ALA A 74 -11.41 14.90 5.62
CA ALA A 74 -11.45 16.02 4.68
C ALA A 74 -12.23 15.72 3.39
N GLY A 75 -12.89 14.57 3.28
CA GLY A 75 -13.66 14.17 2.09
C GLY A 75 -12.80 13.74 0.90
N LYS A 76 -11.52 13.45 1.13
CA LYS A 76 -10.58 13.07 0.06
C LYS A 76 -10.39 11.55 0.04
N PRO A 77 -10.25 10.93 -1.15
CA PRO A 77 -10.29 9.48 -1.27
C PRO A 77 -9.00 8.83 -0.76
N VAL A 78 -9.14 7.74 -0.01
CA VAL A 78 -8.05 6.85 0.37
C VAL A 78 -8.25 5.50 -0.29
N VAL A 79 -7.40 5.19 -1.28
CA VAL A 79 -7.57 4.04 -2.17
C VAL A 79 -6.52 2.97 -1.88
N GLY A 80 -6.97 1.76 -1.57
CA GLY A 80 -6.10 0.59 -1.46
C GLY A 80 -5.76 0.03 -2.84
N THR A 81 -4.50 -0.24 -3.14
CA THR A 81 -4.06 -0.79 -4.44
C THR A 81 -3.20 -2.05 -4.29
N PHE A 82 -3.28 -2.91 -5.30
CA PHE A 82 -2.51 -4.15 -5.41
C PHE A 82 -1.62 -4.21 -6.65
N CYS A 83 -1.66 -3.17 -7.50
CA CYS A 83 -0.91 -3.15 -8.75
C CYS A 83 -0.47 -1.74 -9.12
N VAL A 84 0.68 -1.67 -9.79
CA VAL A 84 1.27 -0.43 -10.31
C VAL A 84 0.52 0.14 -11.53
N TYR A 85 -0.45 -0.61 -12.09
CA TYR A 85 -1.30 -0.11 -13.18
C TYR A 85 -2.34 0.91 -12.71
N ILE A 86 -2.59 1.01 -11.40
CA ILE A 86 -3.45 2.09 -10.89
C ILE A 86 -2.87 3.44 -11.31
N PRO A 87 -3.67 4.34 -11.89
CA PRO A 87 -3.24 5.70 -12.17
C PRO A 87 -3.24 6.52 -10.87
N GLU A 88 -2.19 6.37 -10.05
CA GLU A 88 -2.00 7.09 -8.77
C GLU A 88 -2.17 8.61 -8.92
N GLU A 89 -1.79 9.14 -10.07
CA GLU A 89 -1.88 10.55 -10.42
C GLU A 89 -3.32 11.08 -10.32
N ILE A 90 -4.33 10.27 -10.66
CA ILE A 90 -5.75 10.66 -10.58
C ILE A 90 -6.18 10.81 -9.11
N VAL A 91 -5.79 9.85 -8.26
CA VAL A 91 -6.12 9.89 -6.83
C VAL A 91 -5.44 11.07 -6.15
N VAL A 92 -4.17 11.33 -6.47
CA VAL A 92 -3.44 12.50 -5.95
C VAL A 92 -4.00 13.82 -6.47
N ALA A 93 -4.48 13.89 -7.70
CA ALA A 93 -5.12 15.09 -8.25
C ALA A 93 -6.42 15.47 -7.51
N ALA A 94 -7.15 14.47 -7.00
CA ALA A 94 -8.28 14.68 -6.08
C ALA A 94 -7.85 15.04 -4.64
N GLY A 95 -6.54 15.15 -4.37
CA GLY A 95 -5.98 15.34 -3.04
C GLY A 95 -6.02 14.11 -2.14
N GLY A 96 -6.34 12.94 -2.73
CA GLY A 96 -6.39 11.66 -2.05
C GLY A 96 -5.04 10.99 -1.88
N VAL A 97 -5.08 9.75 -1.37
CA VAL A 97 -3.90 8.92 -1.11
C VAL A 97 -4.10 7.51 -1.65
N CYS A 98 -3.10 6.99 -2.37
CA CYS A 98 -2.99 5.57 -2.67
C CYS A 98 -2.15 4.86 -1.61
N VAL A 99 -2.55 3.66 -1.21
CA VAL A 99 -1.75 2.78 -0.34
C VAL A 99 -1.64 1.38 -0.93
N GLY A 100 -0.41 0.88 -1.06
CA GLY A 100 -0.14 -0.48 -1.48
C GLY A 100 -0.51 -1.49 -0.39
N LEU A 101 -1.38 -2.46 -0.71
CA LEU A 101 -1.91 -3.44 0.23
C LEU A 101 -1.51 -4.89 -0.09
N CYS A 102 -0.58 -5.09 -1.04
CA CYS A 102 -0.04 -6.41 -1.36
C CYS A 102 0.48 -7.10 -0.09
N GLY A 103 -0.14 -8.24 0.26
CA GLY A 103 0.15 -8.95 1.50
C GLY A 103 1.53 -9.60 1.52
N GLY A 104 2.27 -9.38 2.61
CA GLY A 104 3.62 -9.92 2.81
C GLY A 104 3.78 -10.79 4.06
N SER A 105 2.69 -11.15 4.76
CA SER A 105 2.78 -11.84 6.05
C SER A 105 2.04 -13.19 6.04
N PRO A 106 2.71 -14.30 6.39
CA PRO A 106 2.05 -15.60 6.51
C PRO A 106 1.00 -15.64 7.64
N GLY A 107 1.10 -14.76 8.65
CA GLY A 107 0.22 -14.77 9.82
C GLY A 107 -1.26 -14.46 9.53
N SER A 108 -1.57 -13.96 8.34
CA SER A 108 -2.93 -13.66 7.86
C SER A 108 -3.49 -14.76 6.94
N ILE A 109 -2.64 -15.62 6.36
CA ILE A 109 -3.05 -16.65 5.39
C ILE A 109 -4.12 -17.60 5.94
N PRO A 110 -4.08 -18.08 7.21
CA PRO A 110 -5.11 -18.96 7.74
C PRO A 110 -6.52 -18.38 7.72
N ASP A 111 -6.68 -17.05 7.79
CA ASP A 111 -8.00 -16.42 7.67
C ASP A 111 -8.54 -16.44 6.24
N ALA A 112 -7.64 -16.30 5.26
CA ALA A 112 -8.01 -16.40 3.86
C ALA A 112 -8.37 -17.83 3.48
N GLU A 113 -7.64 -18.84 3.95
CA GLU A 113 -7.86 -20.24 3.58
C GLU A 113 -9.18 -20.84 4.11
N LYS A 114 -9.94 -20.09 4.93
CA LYS A 114 -11.33 -20.40 5.28
C LYS A 114 -12.28 -20.23 4.07
N ILE A 115 -11.90 -19.40 3.10
CA ILE A 115 -12.73 -19.01 1.94
C ILE A 115 -11.99 -19.25 0.62
N LEU A 116 -10.71 -18.88 0.55
CA LEU A 116 -9.87 -18.99 -0.63
C LEU A 116 -9.15 -20.34 -0.69
N PRO A 117 -8.87 -20.89 -1.89
CA PRO A 117 -8.11 -22.12 -2.03
C PRO A 117 -6.69 -21.99 -1.47
N ARG A 118 -6.16 -23.07 -0.89
CA ARG A 118 -4.79 -23.10 -0.35
C ARG A 118 -3.72 -22.98 -1.45
N ASN A 119 -4.03 -23.42 -2.66
CA ASN A 119 -3.11 -23.55 -3.80
C ASN A 119 -3.03 -22.30 -4.70
N ILE A 120 -3.31 -21.10 -4.16
CA ILE A 120 -3.12 -19.83 -4.87
C ILE A 120 -1.98 -19.00 -4.25
N CYS A 121 -1.63 -17.90 -4.92
CA CYS A 121 -0.58 -16.97 -4.53
C CYS A 121 -0.67 -16.55 -3.05
N PRO A 122 0.42 -16.66 -2.25
CA PRO A 122 0.41 -16.28 -0.84
C PRO A 122 0.18 -14.78 -0.61
N MET A 123 0.55 -13.91 -1.56
CA MET A 123 0.28 -12.48 -1.47
C MET A 123 -1.22 -12.18 -1.48
N VAL A 124 -1.97 -12.85 -2.37
CA VAL A 124 -3.44 -12.73 -2.45
C VAL A 124 -4.08 -13.25 -1.16
N LYS A 125 -3.64 -14.42 -0.69
CA LYS A 125 -4.13 -14.98 0.59
C LYS A 125 -3.80 -14.07 1.77
N SER A 126 -2.59 -13.51 1.84
CA SER A 126 -2.21 -12.62 2.92
C SER A 126 -3.06 -11.34 2.91
N ALA A 127 -3.21 -10.69 1.76
CA ALA A 127 -4.04 -9.49 1.62
C ALA A 127 -5.50 -9.73 2.03
N TYR A 128 -6.14 -10.77 1.48
CA TYR A 128 -7.51 -11.10 1.84
C TYR A 128 -7.64 -11.43 3.34
N GLY A 129 -6.69 -12.22 3.87
CA GLY A 129 -6.65 -12.60 5.27
C GLY A 129 -6.50 -11.41 6.21
N PHE A 130 -5.76 -10.37 5.81
CA PHE A 130 -5.63 -9.14 6.59
C PHE A 130 -6.97 -8.42 6.77
N LYS A 131 -7.76 -8.30 5.69
CA LYS A 131 -9.09 -7.70 5.76
C LYS A 131 -10.08 -8.60 6.50
N ALA A 132 -10.14 -9.88 6.14
CA ALA A 132 -11.05 -10.85 6.76
C ALA A 132 -10.80 -11.04 8.26
N GLY A 133 -9.53 -11.04 8.68
CA GLY A 133 -9.13 -11.13 10.08
C GLY A 133 -9.17 -9.80 10.84
N ARG A 134 -9.44 -8.67 10.17
CA ARG A 134 -9.43 -7.31 10.74
C ARG A 134 -8.12 -6.96 11.45
N ILE A 135 -6.99 -7.38 10.88
CA ILE A 135 -5.64 -7.26 11.45
C ILE A 135 -4.69 -6.40 10.59
N CYS A 136 -5.25 -5.44 9.84
CA CYS A 136 -4.46 -4.46 9.09
C CYS A 136 -5.15 -3.09 9.15
N PRO A 137 -4.55 -2.08 9.82
CA PRO A 137 -5.17 -0.77 9.97
C PRO A 137 -5.31 -0.04 8.63
N TYR A 138 -4.36 -0.23 7.72
CA TYR A 138 -4.43 0.31 6.36
C TYR A 138 -5.67 -0.16 5.61
N PHE A 139 -5.99 -1.45 5.69
CA PHE A 139 -7.18 -2.03 5.05
C PHE A 139 -8.51 -1.56 5.66
N GLN A 140 -8.50 -1.16 6.94
CA GLN A 140 -9.69 -0.57 7.59
C GLN A 140 -9.80 0.93 7.33
N ALA A 141 -8.69 1.57 6.98
CA ALA A 141 -8.64 3.00 6.72
C ALA A 141 -8.91 3.38 5.25
N VAL A 142 -9.06 2.45 4.31
CA VAL A 142 -9.40 2.79 2.91
C VAL A 142 -10.89 3.09 2.74
N ASP A 143 -11.25 3.91 1.74
CA ASP A 143 -12.64 4.07 1.27
C ASP A 143 -13.06 2.93 0.37
N PHE A 144 -12.17 2.53 -0.54
CA PHE A 144 -12.36 1.41 -1.44
C PHE A 144 -11.01 0.84 -1.90
N VAL A 145 -11.07 -0.34 -2.48
CA VAL A 145 -9.94 -1.01 -3.12
C VAL A 145 -10.04 -0.85 -4.64
N TYR A 146 -8.91 -0.50 -5.26
CA TYR A 146 -8.67 -0.74 -6.67
C TYR A 146 -8.30 -2.21 -6.89
N GLY A 147 -9.17 -2.92 -7.59
CA GLY A 147 -8.89 -4.25 -8.14
C GLY A 147 -8.53 -4.15 -9.61
N GLU A 148 -7.75 -5.10 -10.10
CA GLU A 148 -7.35 -5.18 -11.51
C GLU A 148 -7.45 -6.60 -12.08
N THR A 149 -7.75 -6.74 -13.37
CA THR A 149 -7.89 -8.05 -14.03
C THR A 149 -6.55 -8.64 -14.52
N THR A 150 -5.52 -8.63 -13.68
CA THR A 150 -4.17 -9.13 -14.05
C THR A 150 -4.05 -10.66 -14.01
N CYS A 151 -3.93 -11.25 -12.81
CA CYS A 151 -3.87 -12.70 -12.65
C CYS A 151 -5.21 -13.27 -12.19
N ASP A 152 -5.47 -14.55 -12.48
CA ASP A 152 -6.75 -15.18 -12.14
C ASP A 152 -7.05 -15.16 -10.64
N ALA A 153 -6.02 -15.41 -9.80
CA ALA A 153 -6.18 -15.39 -8.35
C ALA A 153 -6.69 -14.04 -7.84
N LYS A 154 -6.15 -12.93 -8.36
CA LYS A 154 -6.60 -11.58 -8.01
C LYS A 154 -8.00 -11.30 -8.54
N LYS A 155 -8.19 -11.46 -9.85
CA LYS A 155 -9.47 -11.22 -10.54
C LYS A 155 -10.64 -11.88 -9.82
N LYS A 156 -10.51 -13.16 -9.46
CA LYS A 156 -11.56 -13.91 -8.74
C LYS A 156 -11.67 -13.55 -7.26
N THR A 157 -10.57 -13.12 -6.62
CA THR A 157 -10.61 -12.67 -5.22
C THR A 157 -11.35 -11.36 -5.06
N TRP A 158 -11.34 -10.46 -6.05
CA TRP A 158 -12.07 -9.18 -6.00
C TRP A 158 -13.58 -9.37 -5.78
N GLU A 159 -14.18 -10.36 -6.45
CA GLU A 159 -15.60 -10.71 -6.29
C GLU A 159 -15.97 -11.13 -4.86
N ILE A 160 -15.00 -11.63 -4.10
CA ILE A 160 -15.18 -12.05 -2.70
C ILE A 160 -14.81 -10.91 -1.77
N LEU A 161 -13.73 -10.18 -2.05
CA LEU A 161 -13.24 -9.07 -1.25
C LEU A 161 -14.24 -7.90 -1.23
N ASP A 162 -15.00 -7.70 -2.31
CA ASP A 162 -16.04 -6.67 -2.40
C ASP A 162 -17.10 -6.78 -1.29
N ARG A 163 -17.33 -7.99 -0.77
CA ARG A 163 -18.25 -8.23 0.37
C ARG A 163 -17.72 -7.69 1.69
N LEU A 164 -16.42 -7.39 1.77
CA LEU A 164 -15.73 -6.93 2.99
C LEU A 164 -15.29 -5.46 2.89
N VAL A 165 -14.98 -5.00 1.68
CA VAL A 165 -14.57 -3.62 1.38
C VAL A 165 -14.97 -3.31 -0.06
N PRO A 166 -15.61 -2.15 -0.34
CA PRO A 166 -15.96 -1.77 -1.70
C PRO A 166 -14.76 -1.91 -2.64
N THR A 167 -14.94 -2.60 -3.76
CA THR A 167 -13.87 -2.93 -4.69
C THR A 167 -14.24 -2.47 -6.09
N TYR A 168 -13.50 -1.50 -6.63
CA TYR A 168 -13.63 -1.03 -8.01
C TYR A 168 -12.62 -1.77 -8.88
N VAL A 169 -13.09 -2.59 -9.83
CA VAL A 169 -12.23 -3.41 -10.69
C VAL A 169 -12.02 -2.72 -12.03
N MET A 170 -10.77 -2.43 -12.39
CA MET A 170 -10.39 -1.99 -13.74
C MET A 170 -9.96 -3.18 -14.61
N GLU A 171 -10.40 -3.17 -15.87
CA GLU A 171 -9.98 -4.13 -16.88
C GLU A 171 -8.61 -3.79 -17.46
N ILE A 172 -7.61 -4.63 -17.20
CA ILE A 172 -6.29 -4.50 -17.81
C ILE A 172 -6.27 -5.32 -19.11
N PRO A 173 -6.01 -4.69 -20.27
CA PRO A 173 -5.87 -5.44 -21.51
C PRO A 173 -4.66 -6.38 -21.46
N GLN A 174 -4.78 -7.56 -22.07
CA GLN A 174 -3.72 -8.56 -22.09
C GLN A 174 -2.71 -8.35 -23.24
N MET A 175 -2.94 -7.35 -24.09
CA MET A 175 -2.12 -7.02 -25.25
C MET A 175 -1.94 -5.50 -25.36
N LYS A 176 -1.12 -5.04 -26.31
CA LYS A 176 -0.73 -3.61 -26.46
C LYS A 176 -1.02 -3.04 -27.85
N ARG A 177 -1.97 -3.64 -28.56
CA ARG A 177 -2.43 -3.20 -29.89
C ARG A 177 -3.28 -1.94 -29.73
N GLU A 178 -3.66 -1.31 -30.83
CA GLU A 178 -4.47 -0.08 -30.81
C GLU A 178 -5.77 -0.24 -30.02
N ARG A 179 -6.56 -1.29 -30.30
CA ARG A 179 -7.79 -1.60 -29.56
C ARG A 179 -7.59 -1.75 -28.04
N ASP A 180 -6.43 -2.30 -27.66
CA ASP A 180 -6.11 -2.56 -26.25
C ASP A 180 -5.74 -1.25 -25.54
N ARG A 181 -5.08 -0.32 -26.25
CA ARG A 181 -4.80 1.03 -25.77
C ARG A 181 -6.07 1.85 -25.62
N THR A 182 -7.01 1.71 -26.55
CA THR A 182 -8.33 2.35 -26.47
C THR A 182 -9.11 1.85 -25.25
N LEU A 183 -9.16 0.52 -25.03
CA LEU A 183 -9.77 -0.06 -23.84
C LEU A 183 -9.13 0.52 -22.57
N TRP A 184 -7.81 0.49 -22.47
CA TRP A 184 -7.11 1.00 -21.29
C TRP A 184 -7.36 2.49 -21.04
N LEU A 185 -7.39 3.30 -22.09
CA LEU A 185 -7.68 4.73 -21.94
C LEU A 185 -9.10 4.95 -21.41
N ASN A 186 -10.08 4.20 -21.90
CA ASN A 186 -11.46 4.28 -21.42
C ASN A 186 -11.56 3.87 -19.94
N GLU A 187 -10.90 2.78 -19.54
CA GLU A 187 -10.83 2.36 -18.13
C GLU A 187 -10.22 3.45 -17.23
N VAL A 188 -9.17 4.13 -17.69
CA VAL A 188 -8.57 5.25 -16.96
C VAL A 188 -9.55 6.44 -16.83
N HIS A 189 -10.36 6.71 -17.85
CA HIS A 189 -11.42 7.73 -17.78
C HIS A 189 -12.53 7.34 -16.80
N ASP A 190 -12.96 6.09 -16.80
CA ASP A 190 -14.00 5.60 -15.88
C ASP A 190 -13.49 5.61 -14.43
N PHE A 191 -12.23 5.25 -14.20
CA PHE A 191 -11.61 5.36 -12.89
C PHE A 191 -11.49 6.81 -12.42
N LYS A 192 -11.16 7.76 -13.31
CA LYS A 192 -11.23 9.19 -12.99
C LYS A 192 -12.62 9.59 -12.50
N ALA A 193 -13.66 9.21 -13.24
CA ALA A 193 -15.04 9.52 -12.85
C ALA A 193 -15.39 8.93 -11.46
N ARG A 194 -14.94 7.70 -11.17
CA ARG A 194 -15.12 7.09 -9.85
C ARG A 194 -14.43 7.87 -8.74
N VAL A 195 -13.20 8.33 -8.96
CA VAL A 195 -12.46 9.15 -7.97
C VAL A 195 -13.14 10.52 -7.76
N GLU A 196 -13.67 11.14 -8.82
CA GLU A 196 -14.44 12.38 -8.73
C GLU A 196 -15.74 12.20 -7.94
N GLU A 197 -16.44 11.07 -8.13
CA GLU A 197 -17.63 10.71 -7.36
C GLU A 197 -17.33 10.59 -5.86
N VAL A 198 -16.27 9.85 -5.49
CA VAL A 198 -15.89 9.65 -4.09
C VAL A 198 -15.43 10.95 -3.44
N SER A 199 -14.70 11.78 -4.17
CA SER A 199 -14.20 13.07 -3.65
C SER A 199 -15.23 14.21 -3.71
N GLY A 200 -16.35 14.03 -4.41
CA GLY A 200 -17.34 15.07 -4.66
C GLY A 200 -16.78 16.27 -5.46
N ARG A 201 -15.66 16.09 -6.17
CA ARG A 201 -14.92 17.16 -6.84
C ARG A 201 -14.47 16.72 -8.23
N ALA A 202 -14.67 17.59 -9.23
CA ALA A 202 -14.07 17.42 -10.54
C ALA A 202 -12.55 17.70 -10.49
N ILE A 203 -11.78 16.82 -11.14
CA ILE A 203 -10.33 16.94 -11.33
C ILE A 203 -10.08 17.77 -12.59
N ALA A 204 -9.53 18.98 -12.41
CA ALA A 204 -9.15 19.84 -13.53
C ALA A 204 -7.83 19.37 -14.17
N ALA A 205 -7.54 19.87 -15.37
CA ALA A 205 -6.31 19.54 -16.09
C ALA A 205 -5.05 19.97 -15.32
N GLU A 206 -5.13 21.11 -14.62
CA GLU A 206 -4.04 21.67 -13.82
C GLU A 206 -3.76 20.81 -12.58
N ASP A 207 -4.80 20.28 -11.93
CA ASP A 207 -4.69 19.35 -10.81
C ASP A 207 -3.96 18.08 -11.23
N LEU A 208 -4.40 17.49 -12.36
CA LEU A 208 -3.81 16.28 -12.90
C LEU A 208 -2.36 16.52 -13.32
N ALA A 209 -2.06 17.64 -13.97
CA ALA A 209 -0.70 18.01 -14.35
C ALA A 209 0.21 18.17 -13.12
N ALA A 210 -0.29 18.76 -12.03
CA ALA A 210 0.46 18.87 -10.77
C ALA A 210 0.72 17.49 -10.14
N ALA A 211 -0.30 16.63 -10.07
CA ALA A 211 -0.18 15.29 -9.52
C ALA A 211 0.80 14.41 -10.33
N ILE A 212 0.76 14.50 -11.67
CA ILE A 212 1.72 13.83 -12.55
C ILE A 212 3.16 14.23 -12.22
N ARG A 213 3.42 15.52 -11.94
CA ARG A 213 4.77 15.96 -11.55
C ARG A 213 5.20 15.31 -10.24
N VAL A 214 4.36 15.33 -9.22
CA VAL A 214 4.62 14.74 -7.90
C VAL A 214 4.93 13.25 -8.00
N ILE A 215 4.08 12.48 -8.67
CA ILE A 215 4.28 11.02 -8.82
C ILE A 215 5.52 10.72 -9.67
N ASN A 216 5.79 11.51 -10.70
CA ASN A 216 7.02 11.33 -11.48
C ASN A 216 8.27 11.71 -10.70
N ASP A 217 8.22 12.69 -9.78
CA ASP A 217 9.32 13.00 -8.87
C ASP A 217 9.60 11.84 -7.91
N LYS A 218 8.55 11.23 -7.35
CA LYS A 218 8.67 9.97 -6.57
C LYS A 218 9.39 8.90 -7.39
N ARG A 219 8.90 8.61 -8.59
CA ARG A 219 9.49 7.60 -9.50
C ARG A 219 10.95 7.92 -9.85
N ARG A 220 11.28 9.18 -10.12
CA ARG A 220 12.65 9.63 -10.40
C ARG A 220 13.57 9.41 -9.20
N ALA A 221 13.09 9.68 -7.97
CA ALA A 221 13.88 9.47 -6.76
C ALA A 221 14.23 7.98 -6.57
N LEU A 222 13.26 7.08 -6.73
CA LEU A 222 13.48 5.62 -6.65
C LEU A 222 14.38 5.11 -7.78
N GLN A 223 14.20 5.59 -9.01
CA GLN A 223 15.09 5.26 -10.13
C GLN A 223 16.53 5.72 -9.88
N ARG A 224 16.72 6.89 -9.25
CA ARG A 224 18.06 7.37 -8.87
C ARG A 224 18.70 6.44 -7.83
N LEU A 225 17.95 6.03 -6.80
CA LEU A 225 18.42 5.05 -5.82
C LEU A 225 18.81 3.72 -6.50
N SER A 226 17.97 3.23 -7.41
CA SER A 226 18.24 2.01 -8.19
C SER A 226 19.54 2.12 -9.01
N ARG A 227 19.76 3.22 -9.72
CA ARG A 227 20.99 3.45 -10.50
C ARG A 227 22.25 3.52 -9.62
N LEU A 228 22.17 4.14 -8.44
CA LEU A 228 23.32 4.23 -7.52
C LEU A 228 23.82 2.86 -7.05
N ARG A 229 22.97 1.84 -7.05
CA ARG A 229 23.31 0.47 -6.63
C ARG A 229 24.16 -0.29 -7.65
N ALA A 230 24.43 0.28 -8.82
CA ALA A 230 25.32 -0.31 -9.83
C ALA A 230 26.82 -0.08 -9.52
N ALA A 231 27.16 0.73 -8.51
CA ALA A 231 28.54 0.96 -8.10
C ALA A 231 29.15 -0.27 -7.38
N ASP A 232 30.49 -0.36 -7.39
CA ASP A 232 31.26 -1.39 -6.69
C ASP A 232 32.33 -0.73 -5.79
N PRO A 233 32.25 -0.88 -4.45
CA PRO A 233 31.23 -1.61 -3.71
C PRO A 233 29.86 -0.91 -3.75
N ALA A 234 28.77 -1.68 -3.62
CA ALA A 234 27.42 -1.14 -3.57
C ALA A 234 27.24 -0.23 -2.34
N PRO A 235 26.73 1.01 -2.49
CA PRO A 235 26.73 2.01 -1.42
C PRO A 235 25.59 1.84 -0.40
N ILE A 236 24.68 0.89 -0.63
CA ILE A 236 23.54 0.56 0.25
C ILE A 236 23.21 -0.92 0.11
N SER A 237 22.79 -1.56 1.20
CA SER A 237 22.37 -2.97 1.16
C SER A 237 21.10 -3.14 0.32
N GLY A 238 20.96 -4.32 -0.29
CA GLY A 238 19.71 -4.66 -1.00
C GLY A 238 18.48 -4.69 -0.09
N LYS A 239 18.68 -4.94 1.22
CA LYS A 239 17.59 -4.92 2.22
C LYS A 239 17.06 -3.51 2.45
N ASP A 240 17.94 -2.55 2.75
CA ASP A 240 17.53 -1.16 2.96
C ASP A 240 16.93 -0.57 1.66
N ALA A 241 17.49 -0.89 0.50
CA ALA A 241 16.91 -0.46 -0.77
C ALA A 241 15.51 -1.05 -1.02
N LEU A 242 15.29 -2.33 -0.70
CA LEU A 242 13.98 -2.98 -0.81
C LEU A 242 12.97 -2.37 0.16
N LEU A 243 13.38 -2.08 1.39
CA LEU A 243 12.53 -1.42 2.39
C LEU A 243 11.99 -0.09 1.87
N ILE A 244 12.86 0.74 1.27
CA ILE A 244 12.47 2.02 0.68
C ILE A 244 11.41 1.82 -0.40
N GLU A 245 11.62 0.87 -1.33
CA GLU A 245 10.64 0.56 -2.38
C GLU A 245 9.30 0.04 -1.83
N GLN A 246 9.29 -0.61 -0.67
CA GLN A 246 8.08 -1.14 -0.04
C GLN A 246 7.24 -0.06 0.65
N ILE A 247 7.84 1.06 1.06
CA ILE A 247 7.18 2.11 1.85
C ILE A 247 7.03 3.44 1.11
N ALA A 248 7.60 3.58 -0.09
CA ALA A 248 7.57 4.80 -0.90
C ALA A 248 6.27 5.00 -1.70
#